data_AF-A0A2P6MLU6-F1
#
_entry.id   AF-A0A2P6MLU6-F1
#
_cell.length_a   1.000
_cell.length_b   1.000
_cell.length_c   1.000
_cell.angle_alpha   90.00
_cell.angle_beta   90.00
_cell.angle_gamma   90.00
#
_symmetry.space_group_name_H-M   'P 1'
#
loop_
_entity.id
_entity.type
_entity.pdbx_description
1 polymer ?
#
loop_
_entity_poly.entity_id
_entity_poly.type
_entity_poly.pdbx_seq_one_letter_code
_entity_poly.pdbx_strand_id
1 'polypeptide(L)'
;MSNVEQWRLELSLRGKNGIAFLSAGAVIWTVITVLHFLPLSLFQQNTGVLFTTGIMFPLSLVFSALYQADWKLEGHPLAALGLYLNLAQLMYFPLLFWAFSEAPEQVVLFLAVITSAHFYPYGWFYNSRAYYVMAPAGAVGVMLVYAASGGADWTIPAVMVVLLMVLLLWNRQLYQRRRKSVSRETTG
;
A
#
# COMPACT_ATOMS: atom_id res chain seq x y z
N MET A 1 9.50 -5.55 27.34
CA MET A 1 8.82 -4.85 26.22
C MET A 1 7.60 -4.16 26.78
N SER A 2 7.22 -2.98 26.29
CA SER A 2 5.93 -2.38 26.66
C SER A 2 4.78 -3.21 26.07
N ASN A 3 3.59 -3.12 26.67
CA ASN A 3 2.39 -3.82 26.17
C ASN A 3 2.11 -3.50 24.68
N VAL A 4 2.38 -2.27 24.26
CA VAL A 4 2.19 -1.82 22.87
C VAL A 4 3.15 -2.51 21.91
N GLU A 5 4.43 -2.69 22.28
CA GLU A 5 5.40 -3.39 21.42
C GLU A 5 5.03 -4.87 21.23
N GLN A 6 4.49 -5.50 22.28
CA GLN A 6 3.99 -6.87 22.19
C GLN A 6 2.78 -6.97 21.26
N TRP A 7 1.80 -6.08 21.40
CA TRP A 7 0.64 -6.01 20.50
C TRP A 7 1.05 -5.80 19.04
N ARG A 8 2.00 -4.89 18.78
CA ARG A 8 2.51 -4.66 17.43
C ARG A 8 3.21 -5.89 16.85
N LEU A 9 3.95 -6.64 17.68
CA LEU A 9 4.60 -7.88 17.26
C LEU A 9 3.57 -8.98 16.93
N GLU A 10 2.59 -9.20 17.80
CA GLU A 10 1.52 -10.19 17.59
C GLU A 10 0.73 -9.86 16.30
N LEU A 11 0.33 -8.60 16.16
CA LEU A 11 -0.36 -8.09 14.99
C LEU A 11 0.45 -8.31 13.70
N SER A 12 1.76 -8.03 13.74
CA SER A 12 2.68 -8.25 12.62
C SER A 12 2.75 -9.72 12.19
N LEU A 13 2.69 -10.65 13.15
CA LEU A 13 2.72 -12.09 12.87
C LEU A 13 1.38 -12.59 12.34
N ARG A 14 0.25 -12.19 12.94
CA ARG A 14 -1.12 -12.56 12.54
C ARG A 14 -1.48 -11.99 11.16
N GLY A 15 -1.28 -10.69 10.97
CA GLY A 15 -1.55 -9.99 9.72
C GLY A 15 -0.46 -10.14 8.66
N LYS A 16 0.63 -10.88 8.95
CA LYS A 16 1.76 -11.15 8.06
C LYS A 16 2.34 -9.88 7.43
N ASN A 17 2.53 -8.83 8.24
CA ASN A 17 2.99 -7.50 7.79
C ASN A 17 2.15 -6.86 6.68
N GLY A 18 0.88 -7.23 6.51
CA GLY A 18 0.01 -6.62 5.50
C GLY A 18 0.31 -7.05 4.07
N ILE A 19 1.01 -8.17 3.84
CA ILE A 19 1.35 -8.66 2.50
C ILE A 19 0.13 -8.86 1.58
N ALA A 20 -1.05 -9.12 2.15
CA ALA A 20 -2.28 -9.25 1.38
C ALA A 20 -2.71 -7.93 0.72
N PHE A 21 -2.69 -6.83 1.48
CA PHE A 21 -2.97 -5.49 0.96
C PHE A 21 -1.92 -5.02 -0.05
N LEU A 22 -0.63 -5.31 0.20
CA LEU A 22 0.44 -4.99 -0.74
C LEU A 22 0.29 -5.75 -2.07
N SER A 23 -0.14 -7.01 -2.02
CA SER A 23 -0.37 -7.81 -3.22
C SER A 23 -1.60 -7.33 -4.00
N ALA A 24 -2.68 -6.98 -3.30
CA ALA A 24 -3.82 -6.30 -3.92
C ALA A 24 -3.37 -5.01 -4.59
N GLY A 25 -2.61 -4.18 -3.89
CA GLY A 25 -2.04 -2.95 -4.45
C GLY A 25 -1.22 -3.18 -5.71
N ALA A 26 -0.33 -4.18 -5.73
CA ALA A 26 0.49 -4.47 -6.90
C ALA A 26 -0.39 -4.83 -8.13
N VAL A 27 -1.47 -5.59 -7.94
CA VAL A 27 -2.43 -5.90 -9.00
C VAL A 27 -3.16 -4.64 -9.47
N ILE A 28 -3.65 -3.82 -8.54
CA ILE A 28 -4.38 -2.57 -8.85
C ILE A 28 -3.50 -1.61 -9.65
N TRP A 29 -2.26 -1.40 -9.21
CA TRP A 29 -1.32 -0.53 -9.92
C TRP A 29 -0.91 -1.11 -11.28
N THR A 30 -0.86 -2.44 -11.42
CA THR A 30 -0.67 -3.08 -12.73
C THR A 30 -1.83 -2.80 -13.68
N VAL A 31 -3.07 -2.91 -13.19
CA VAL A 31 -4.28 -2.54 -13.97
C VAL A 31 -4.23 -1.07 -14.36
N ILE A 32 -3.86 -0.18 -13.44
CA ILE A 32 -3.69 1.25 -13.74
C ILE A 32 -2.62 1.48 -14.82
N THR A 33 -1.48 0.78 -14.77
CA THR A 33 -0.46 0.84 -15.83
C THR A 33 -1.04 0.43 -17.17
N VAL A 34 -1.82 -0.66 -17.23
CA VAL A 34 -2.48 -1.11 -18.46
C VAL A 34 -3.44 -0.05 -19.00
N LEU A 35 -4.22 0.62 -18.13
CA LEU A 35 -5.13 1.70 -18.55
C LEU A 35 -4.40 2.83 -19.31
N HIS A 36 -3.16 3.16 -18.93
CA HIS A 36 -2.35 4.20 -19.57
C HIS A 36 -1.72 3.77 -20.91
N PHE A 37 -1.75 2.47 -21.24
CA PHE A 37 -1.35 1.97 -22.55
C PHE A 37 -2.53 1.82 -23.52
N LEU A 38 -3.76 1.94 -23.02
CA LEU A 38 -4.95 1.88 -23.87
C LEU A 38 -5.23 3.24 -24.52
N PRO A 39 -5.81 3.28 -25.74
CA PRO A 39 -6.18 4.51 -26.42
C PRO A 39 -7.46 5.13 -25.83
N LEU A 40 -7.41 5.48 -24.54
CA LEU A 40 -8.52 6.06 -23.78
C LEU A 40 -8.34 7.57 -23.65
N SER A 41 -9.45 8.32 -23.57
CA SER A 41 -9.39 9.74 -23.22
C SER A 41 -8.93 9.93 -21.78
N LEU A 42 -8.34 11.09 -21.45
CA LEU A 42 -7.86 11.39 -20.10
C LEU A 42 -8.96 11.23 -19.03
N PHE A 43 -10.19 11.63 -19.37
CA PHE A 43 -11.36 11.41 -18.51
C PHE A 43 -11.59 9.90 -18.25
N GLN A 44 -11.62 9.08 -19.31
CA GLN A 44 -11.80 7.63 -19.18
C GLN A 44 -10.68 6.97 -18.36
N GLN A 45 -9.44 7.38 -18.57
CA GLN A 45 -8.29 6.89 -17.81
C GLN A 45 -8.45 7.21 -16.32
N ASN A 46 -8.69 8.48 -15.98
CA ASN A 46 -8.83 8.90 -14.57
C ASN A 46 -10.06 8.27 -13.90
N THR A 47 -11.18 8.15 -14.61
CA THR A 47 -12.36 7.43 -14.11
C THR A 47 -12.00 5.96 -13.85
N GLY A 48 -11.32 5.30 -14.79
CA GLY A 48 -10.85 3.93 -14.63
C GLY A 48 -9.90 3.75 -13.43
N VAL A 49 -8.98 4.69 -13.21
CA VAL A 49 -8.10 4.73 -12.04
C VAL A 49 -8.92 4.75 -10.74
N LEU A 50 -9.86 5.69 -10.60
CA LEU A 50 -10.69 5.82 -9.41
C LEU A 50 -11.52 4.55 -9.16
N PHE A 51 -12.20 4.01 -10.18
CA PHE A 51 -12.94 2.75 -10.05
C PHE A 51 -12.05 1.59 -9.60
N THR A 52 -10.86 1.47 -10.19
CA THR A 52 -9.91 0.42 -9.83
C THR A 52 -9.44 0.59 -8.38
N THR A 53 -9.25 1.79 -7.86
CA THR A 53 -8.92 1.94 -6.42
C THR A 53 -10.03 1.45 -5.49
N GLY A 54 -11.29 1.53 -5.90
CA GLY A 54 -12.45 1.08 -5.12
C GLY A 54 -12.47 -0.42 -4.84
N ILE A 55 -11.83 -1.24 -5.69
CA ILE A 55 -11.78 -2.70 -5.50
C ILE A 55 -10.60 -3.17 -4.62
N MET A 56 -9.78 -2.24 -4.12
CA MET A 56 -8.61 -2.55 -3.28
C MET A 56 -8.96 -3.41 -2.07
N PHE A 57 -10.00 -3.03 -1.32
CA PHE A 57 -10.38 -3.74 -0.10
C PHE A 57 -10.91 -5.15 -0.41
N PRO A 58 -11.91 -5.35 -1.30
CA PRO A 58 -12.33 -6.69 -1.73
C PRO A 58 -11.16 -7.58 -2.18
N LEU A 59 -10.23 -7.04 -2.97
CA LEU A 59 -9.08 -7.80 -3.47
C LEU A 59 -8.11 -8.19 -2.34
N SER A 60 -7.92 -7.32 -1.35
CA SER A 60 -7.11 -7.63 -0.16
C SER A 60 -7.71 -8.75 0.69
N LEU A 61 -9.04 -8.92 0.70
CA LEU A 61 -9.70 -10.03 1.39
C LEU A 61 -9.40 -11.36 0.70
N VAL A 62 -9.40 -11.38 -0.64
CA VAL A 62 -8.98 -12.54 -1.44
C VAL A 62 -7.54 -12.92 -1.11
N PHE A 63 -6.60 -11.97 -1.16
CA PHE A 63 -5.21 -12.26 -0.81
C PHE A 63 -5.03 -12.64 0.67
N SER A 64 -5.82 -12.07 1.58
CA SER A 64 -5.79 -12.45 3.00
C SER A 64 -6.18 -13.91 3.17
N ALA A 65 -7.20 -14.38 2.46
CA ALA A 65 -7.59 -15.78 2.42
C ALA A 65 -6.48 -16.66 1.80
N LEU A 66 -5.93 -16.28 0.64
CA LEU A 66 -4.85 -17.02 -0.03
C LEU A 66 -3.60 -17.16 0.84
N TYR A 67 -3.24 -16.11 1.56
CA TYR A 67 -2.07 -16.12 2.43
C TYR A 67 -2.36 -16.59 3.84
N GLN A 68 -3.61 -16.91 4.20
CA GLN A 68 -4.01 -17.17 5.58
C GLN A 68 -3.51 -16.06 6.53
N ALA A 69 -3.69 -14.80 6.11
CA ALA A 69 -3.40 -13.64 6.93
C ALA A 69 -4.68 -13.24 7.67
N ASP A 70 -4.57 -13.03 8.98
CA ASP A 70 -5.68 -12.56 9.79
C ASP A 70 -5.82 -11.04 9.58
N TRP A 71 -6.78 -10.66 8.74
CA TRP A 71 -7.04 -9.25 8.41
C TRP A 71 -7.95 -8.56 9.43
N LYS A 72 -8.80 -9.33 10.15
CA LYS A 72 -9.73 -8.78 11.14
C LYS A 72 -9.06 -8.53 12.47
N LEU A 73 -8.06 -9.35 12.80
CA LEU A 73 -7.36 -9.31 14.08
C LEU A 73 -8.35 -9.37 15.26
N GLU A 74 -9.35 -10.26 15.17
CA GLU A 74 -10.42 -10.35 16.17
C GLU A 74 -9.82 -10.51 17.59
N GLY A 75 -10.37 -9.75 18.55
CA GLY A 75 -9.89 -9.69 19.93
C GLY A 75 -8.59 -8.90 20.16
N HIS A 76 -7.94 -8.38 19.12
CA HIS A 76 -6.69 -7.63 19.27
C HIS A 76 -6.92 -6.14 19.61
N PRO A 77 -6.22 -5.54 20.59
CA PRO A 77 -6.42 -4.14 21.00
C PRO A 77 -6.21 -3.10 19.89
N LEU A 78 -5.37 -3.44 18.90
CA LEU A 78 -5.08 -2.56 17.74
C LEU A 78 -5.91 -2.89 16.48
N ALA A 79 -6.90 -3.78 16.56
CA ALA A 79 -7.67 -4.21 15.38
C ALA A 79 -8.37 -3.03 14.68
N ALA A 80 -9.09 -2.21 15.44
CA ALA A 80 -9.81 -1.04 14.91
C ALA A 80 -8.88 0.00 14.28
N LEU A 81 -7.64 0.11 14.77
CA LEU A 81 -6.68 1.07 14.25
C LEU A 81 -6.31 0.76 12.79
N GLY A 82 -6.22 -0.52 12.40
CA GLY A 82 -5.96 -0.89 11.00
C GLY A 82 -7.06 -0.40 10.05
N LEU A 83 -8.32 -0.43 10.48
CA LEU A 83 -9.43 0.14 9.73
C LEU A 83 -9.31 1.67 9.63
N TYR A 84 -9.02 2.35 10.74
CA TYR A 84 -8.88 3.82 10.75
C TYR A 84 -7.73 4.30 9.88
N LEU A 85 -6.61 3.57 9.84
CA LEU A 85 -5.53 3.87 8.91
C LEU A 85 -6.01 3.80 7.46
N ASN A 86 -6.68 2.73 7.04
CA ASN A 86 -7.21 2.64 5.68
C ASN A 86 -8.23 3.75 5.37
N LEU A 87 -9.12 4.09 6.31
CA LEU A 87 -10.08 5.18 6.13
C LEU A 87 -9.41 6.55 6.03
N ALA A 88 -8.27 6.76 6.71
CA ALA A 88 -7.51 8.01 6.62
C ALA A 88 -7.04 8.29 5.18
N GLN A 89 -6.77 7.25 4.37
CA GLN A 89 -6.42 7.44 2.97
C GLN A 89 -7.59 8.05 2.16
N LEU A 90 -8.84 7.74 2.51
CA LEU A 90 -10.02 8.29 1.86
C LEU A 90 -10.20 9.79 2.12
N MET A 91 -9.61 10.33 3.21
CA MET A 91 -9.66 11.75 3.52
C MET A 91 -8.91 12.62 2.50
N TYR A 92 -8.09 12.02 1.64
CA TYR A 92 -7.43 12.70 0.53
C TYR A 92 -8.26 12.72 -0.77
N PHE A 93 -9.42 12.05 -0.81
CA PHE A 93 -10.26 12.04 -2.01
C PHE A 93 -10.79 13.42 -2.41
N PRO A 94 -11.13 14.36 -1.50
CA PRO A 94 -11.43 15.73 -1.89
C PRO A 94 -10.31 16.39 -2.71
N LEU A 95 -9.04 16.15 -2.33
CA LEU A 95 -7.88 16.63 -3.10
C LEU A 95 -7.78 15.93 -4.46
N LEU A 96 -8.04 14.61 -4.52
CA LEU A 96 -8.05 13.88 -5.78
C LEU A 96 -9.17 14.35 -6.72
N PHE A 97 -10.37 14.63 -6.22
CA PHE A 97 -11.47 15.16 -7.02
C PHE A 97 -11.19 16.59 -7.51
N TRP A 98 -10.55 17.42 -6.69
CA TRP A 98 -10.06 18.72 -7.13
C TRP A 98 -9.02 18.56 -8.26
N ALA A 99 -8.03 17.68 -8.09
CA ALA A 99 -7.04 17.41 -9.14
C ALA A 99 -7.68 16.84 -10.41
N PHE A 100 -8.73 16.02 -10.27
CA PHE A 100 -9.48 15.51 -11.42
C PHE A 100 -10.10 16.63 -12.27
N SER A 101 -10.52 17.75 -11.65
CA SER A 101 -11.05 18.92 -12.33
C SER A 101 -9.96 19.84 -12.88
N GLU A 102 -9.01 20.21 -12.02
CA GLU A 102 -8.07 21.31 -12.30
C GLU A 102 -6.72 20.86 -12.85
N ALA A 103 -6.32 19.60 -12.58
CA ALA A 103 -5.02 19.04 -12.89
C ALA A 103 -5.15 17.57 -13.35
N PRO A 104 -5.98 17.28 -14.37
CA PRO A 104 -6.38 15.91 -14.70
C PRO A 104 -5.20 15.03 -15.13
N GLU A 105 -4.16 15.62 -15.72
CA GLU A 105 -2.92 14.92 -16.09
C GLU A 105 -2.12 14.45 -14.87
N GLN A 106 -2.31 15.07 -13.70
CA GLN A 106 -1.55 14.79 -12.48
C GLN A 106 -2.30 13.90 -11.48
N VAL A 107 -3.53 13.46 -11.76
CA VAL A 107 -4.35 12.64 -10.83
C VAL A 107 -3.60 11.40 -10.35
N VAL A 108 -2.95 10.69 -11.27
CA VAL A 108 -2.21 9.45 -10.96
C VAL A 108 -0.95 9.73 -10.15
N LEU A 109 -0.29 10.86 -10.39
CA LEU A 109 0.83 11.34 -9.58
C LEU A 109 0.39 11.63 -8.14
N PHE A 110 -0.71 12.38 -7.95
CA PHE A 110 -1.25 12.66 -6.62
C PHE A 110 -1.62 11.37 -5.89
N LEU A 111 -2.30 10.44 -6.58
CA LEU A 111 -2.65 9.14 -6.02
C LEU A 111 -1.40 8.32 -5.61
N ALA A 112 -0.34 8.35 -6.42
CA ALA A 112 0.92 7.66 -6.13
C ALA A 112 1.63 8.24 -4.90
N VAL A 113 1.66 9.57 -4.76
CA VAL A 113 2.24 10.27 -3.59
C VAL A 113 1.43 9.94 -2.34
N ILE A 114 0.09 10.05 -2.39
CA ILE A 114 -0.80 9.73 -1.26
C ILE A 114 -0.60 8.27 -0.82
N THR A 115 -0.62 7.33 -1.78
CA THR A 115 -0.42 5.90 -1.52
C THR A 115 0.94 5.64 -0.87
N SER A 116 2.01 6.24 -1.40
CA SER A 116 3.35 6.06 -0.86
C SER A 116 3.50 6.64 0.54
N ALA A 117 2.99 7.86 0.78
CA ALA A 117 3.01 8.47 2.11
C ALA A 117 2.21 7.63 3.13
N HIS A 118 1.11 7.01 2.69
CA HIS A 118 0.27 6.18 3.53
C HIS A 118 0.96 4.91 4.04
N PHE A 119 2.08 4.49 3.44
CA PHE A 119 2.90 3.40 3.98
C PHE A 119 3.50 3.74 5.34
N TYR A 120 3.77 5.01 5.65
CA TYR A 120 4.47 5.41 6.87
C TYR A 120 3.80 4.95 8.18
N PRO A 121 2.48 5.16 8.42
CA PRO A 121 1.82 4.66 9.62
C PRO A 121 1.87 3.14 9.74
N TYR A 122 1.95 2.39 8.63
CA TYR A 122 2.11 0.94 8.67
C TYR A 122 3.49 0.49 9.16
N GLY A 123 4.51 1.34 9.09
CA GLY A 123 5.80 1.11 9.74
C GLY A 123 5.64 1.04 11.25
N TRP A 124 4.79 1.89 11.82
CA TRP A 124 4.43 1.79 13.22
C TRP A 124 3.54 0.57 13.44
N PHE A 125 2.43 0.47 12.74
CA PHE A 125 1.42 -0.57 12.95
C PHE A 125 1.99 -2.01 12.93
N TYR A 126 2.79 -2.34 11.90
CA TYR A 126 3.44 -3.65 11.76
C TYR A 126 4.85 -3.72 12.36
N ASN A 127 5.29 -2.67 13.06
CA ASN A 127 6.66 -2.52 13.56
C ASN A 127 7.73 -2.80 12.49
N SER A 128 7.48 -2.41 11.22
CA SER A 128 8.32 -2.83 10.09
C SER A 128 9.05 -1.64 9.46
N ARG A 129 10.39 -1.70 9.51
CA ARG A 129 11.28 -0.69 8.92
C ARG A 129 11.08 -0.50 7.41
N ALA A 130 10.61 -1.53 6.71
CA ALA A 130 10.42 -1.46 5.26
C ALA A 130 9.44 -0.35 4.89
N TYR A 131 8.35 -0.22 5.64
CA TYR A 131 7.35 0.83 5.43
C TYR A 131 7.91 2.24 5.69
N TYR A 132 8.67 2.41 6.78
CA TYR A 132 9.28 3.72 7.11
C TYR A 132 10.27 4.21 6.06
N VAL A 133 11.01 3.29 5.42
CA VAL A 133 11.95 3.63 4.34
C VAL A 133 11.21 3.86 3.03
N MET A 134 10.29 2.95 2.68
CA MET A 134 9.61 2.99 1.38
C MET A 134 8.59 4.12 1.26
N ALA A 135 8.05 4.63 2.37
CA ALA A 135 7.09 5.74 2.33
C ALA A 135 7.69 7.04 1.76
N PRO A 136 8.74 7.64 2.35
CA PRO A 136 9.39 8.81 1.78
C PRO A 136 10.10 8.50 0.46
N ALA A 137 10.72 7.32 0.32
CA ALA A 137 11.38 6.93 -0.92
C ALA A 137 10.39 6.83 -2.09
N GLY A 138 9.19 6.30 -1.85
CA GLY A 138 8.11 6.25 -2.84
C GLY A 138 7.56 7.63 -3.14
N ALA A 139 7.18 8.40 -2.11
CA ALA A 139 6.54 9.71 -2.29
C ALA A 139 7.46 10.72 -3.02
N VAL A 140 8.74 10.77 -2.67
CA VAL A 140 9.73 11.61 -3.37
C VAL A 140 10.15 10.98 -4.69
N GLY A 141 10.33 9.66 -4.73
CA GLY A 141 10.79 8.94 -5.91
C GLY A 141 9.85 9.09 -7.10
N VAL A 142 8.53 8.99 -6.90
CA VAL A 142 7.56 9.18 -8.00
C VAL A 142 7.58 10.62 -8.53
N MET A 143 7.81 11.62 -7.68
CA MET A 143 7.95 13.02 -8.12
C MET A 143 9.20 13.22 -8.97
N LEU A 144 10.32 12.60 -8.59
CA LEU A 144 11.57 12.65 -9.37
C LEU A 144 11.41 11.95 -10.72
N VAL A 145 10.73 10.79 -10.76
CA VAL A 145 10.42 10.08 -12.01
C VAL A 145 9.51 10.91 -12.91
N TYR A 146 8.48 11.55 -12.36
CA TYR A 146 7.60 12.44 -13.10
C TYR A 146 8.40 13.56 -13.78
N ALA A 147 9.26 14.25 -13.01
CA ALA A 147 10.10 15.31 -13.53
C ALA A 147 11.09 14.82 -14.61
N ALA A 148 11.74 13.67 -14.39
CA ALA A 148 12.73 13.12 -15.32
C ALA A 148 12.13 12.57 -16.61
N SER A 149 10.88 12.11 -16.57
CA SER A 149 10.17 11.55 -17.74
C SER A 149 9.49 12.61 -18.60
N GLY A 150 9.55 13.90 -18.21
CA GLY A 150 8.81 14.96 -18.88
C GLY A 150 7.29 14.84 -18.69
N GLY A 151 6.85 14.16 -17.62
CA GLY A 151 5.43 13.93 -17.33
C GLY A 151 4.81 12.77 -18.09
N ALA A 152 5.57 11.75 -18.49
CA ALA A 152 5.00 10.61 -19.22
C ALA A 152 4.02 9.79 -18.35
N ASP A 153 2.76 9.75 -18.77
CA ASP A 153 1.63 9.28 -17.96
C ASP A 153 1.76 7.85 -17.40
N TRP A 154 2.31 6.91 -18.18
CA TRP A 154 2.42 5.50 -17.79
C TRP A 154 3.56 5.21 -16.81
N THR A 155 4.54 6.11 -16.69
CA THR A 155 5.77 5.85 -15.91
C THR A 155 5.49 5.78 -14.41
N ILE A 156 4.59 6.63 -13.92
CA ILE A 156 4.20 6.69 -12.51
C ILE A 156 3.56 5.39 -12.03
N PRO A 157 2.49 4.87 -12.67
CA PRO A 157 1.91 3.63 -12.21
C PRO A 157 2.85 2.43 -12.37
N ALA A 158 3.70 2.41 -13.41
CA ALA A 158 4.71 1.36 -13.56
C ALA A 158 5.74 1.38 -12.41
N VAL A 159 6.22 2.56 -12.00
CA VAL A 159 7.12 2.69 -10.84
C VAL A 159 6.41 2.28 -9.55
N MET A 160 5.13 2.60 -9.39
CA MET A 160 4.37 2.16 -8.22
C MET A 160 4.27 0.63 -8.13
N VAL A 161 4.11 -0.08 -9.25
CA VAL A 161 4.18 -1.56 -9.27
C VAL A 161 5.53 -2.03 -8.73
N VAL A 162 6.65 -1.45 -9.21
CA VAL A 162 8.00 -1.82 -8.74
C VAL A 162 8.17 -1.54 -7.24
N LEU A 163 7.77 -0.36 -6.78
CA LEU A 163 7.87 0.03 -5.36
C LEU A 163 7.06 -0.91 -4.46
N LEU A 164 5.83 -1.26 -4.87
CA LEU A 164 4.97 -2.19 -4.15
C LEU A 164 5.56 -3.61 -4.11
N MET A 165 6.13 -4.09 -5.22
CA MET A 165 6.79 -5.39 -5.27
C MET A 165 8.02 -5.43 -4.35
N VAL A 166 8.84 -4.38 -4.34
CA VAL A 166 9.98 -4.26 -3.42
C VAL A 166 9.50 -4.26 -1.97
N LEU A 167 8.49 -3.45 -1.64
CA LEU A 167 7.93 -3.36 -0.29
C LEU A 167 7.30 -4.69 0.17
N LEU A 168 6.59 -5.38 -0.73
CA LEU A 168 5.98 -6.70 -0.51
C LEU A 168 7.04 -7.74 -0.19
N LEU A 169 8.07 -7.87 -1.03
CA LEU A 169 9.14 -8.83 -0.86
C LEU A 169 9.92 -8.56 0.42
N TRP A 170 10.22 -7.29 0.72
CA TRP A 170 10.92 -6.90 1.94
C TRP A 170 10.10 -7.23 3.20
N ASN A 171 8.81 -6.87 3.23
CA ASN A 171 7.94 -7.21 4.36
C ASN A 171 7.76 -8.72 4.54
N ARG A 172 7.70 -9.49 3.45
CA ARG A 172 7.65 -10.96 3.50
C ARG A 172 8.93 -11.55 4.11
N GLN A 173 10.10 -11.05 3.73
CA GLN A 173 11.37 -11.46 4.35
C GLN A 173 11.43 -11.10 5.83
N LEU A 174 11.00 -9.90 6.21
CA LEU A 174 10.96 -9.47 7.62
C LEU A 174 10.00 -10.33 8.45
N TYR A 175 8.82 -10.65 7.90
CA TYR A 175 7.87 -11.57 8.52
C TYR A 175 8.50 -12.94 8.76
N GLN A 176 9.13 -13.53 7.75
CA GLN A 176 9.77 -14.84 7.87
C GLN A 176 10.87 -14.86 8.94
N ARG A 177 11.67 -13.79 9.04
CA ARG A 177 12.70 -13.66 10.07
C ARG A 177 12.09 -13.59 11.47
N ARG A 178 11.04 -12.79 11.68
CA ARG A 178 10.35 -12.68 12.99
C ARG A 178 9.66 -13.97 13.40
N ARG A 179 8.99 -14.64 12.46
CA ARG A 179 8.33 -15.91 12.76
C ARG A 179 9.33 -16.96 13.26
N LYS A 180 10.52 -17.02 12.64
CA LYS A 180 11.60 -17.93 13.04
C LYS A 180 12.23 -17.59 14.39
N SER A 181 12.33 -16.30 14.75
CA SER A 181 12.87 -15.90 16.06
C SER A 181 11.91 -16.29 17.18
N VAL A 182 10.63 -15.96 17.04
CA VAL A 182 9.61 -16.31 18.05
C VAL A 182 9.47 -17.82 18.22
N SER A 183 9.50 -18.60 17.13
CA SER A 183 9.42 -20.06 17.25
C SER A 183 10.60 -20.66 18.02
N ARG A 184 11.80 -20.08 17.91
CA ARG A 184 12.99 -20.56 18.64
C ARG A 184 12.89 -20.28 20.13
N GLU A 185 12.37 -19.11 20.50
CA GLU A 185 12.15 -18.72 21.90
C GLU A 185 11.09 -19.59 22.59
N THR A 186 10.12 -20.14 21.85
CA THR A 186 9.07 -21.02 22.42
C THR A 186 9.47 -22.49 22.54
N THR A 187 10.53 -22.92 21.86
CA THR A 187 10.96 -24.34 21.80
C THR A 187 12.26 -24.63 22.57
N GLY A 188 12.94 -23.61 23.09
CA GLY A 188 14.14 -23.74 23.92
C GLY A 188 13.82 -23.40 25.36
#